data_AF-A0AAV0F9F3-F1
#
_entry.id   AF-A0AAV0F9F3-F1
#
_cell.length_a   1.000
_cell.length_b   1.000
_cell.length_c   1.000
_cell.angle_alpha   90.00
_cell.angle_beta   90.00
_cell.angle_gamma   90.00
#
_symmetry.space_group_name_H-M   'P 1'
#
loop_
_entity.id
_entity.type
_entity.pdbx_description
1 polymer ?
#
loop_
_entity_poly.entity_id
_entity_poly.type
_entity_poly.pdbx_seq_one_letter_code
_entity_poly.pdbx_strand_id
1 'polypeptide(L)'
;MSRELFGIPILGLVDWNPAGLAILCTFKYGSIGMGLEAFRYACNVKWLGLRKDDIEKLVPEESLVPLKQRDHQIAKSLLSSEVLQDNYKEELALMVENERRAEIEALYFHGYDFLGKFLARKIVQMDYI
;
A
#
# COMPACT_ATOMS: atom_id res chain seq x y z
N MET A 1 6.41 -12.27 -16.11
CA MET A 1 6.46 -10.93 -16.72
C MET A 1 5.06 -10.34 -16.63
N SER A 2 4.84 -9.37 -15.74
CA SER A 2 3.57 -8.65 -15.63
C SER A 2 3.34 -7.86 -16.92
N ARG A 3 2.10 -7.82 -17.41
CA ARG A 3 1.76 -7.09 -18.63
C ARG A 3 1.86 -5.59 -18.34
N GLU A 4 2.72 -4.88 -19.06
CA GLU A 4 2.55 -3.43 -19.23
C GLU A 4 1.34 -3.22 -20.14
N LEU A 5 0.25 -2.69 -19.58
CA LEU A 5 -0.90 -2.27 -20.38
C LEU A 5 -0.48 -1.01 -21.15
N PHE A 6 -0.12 -1.15 -22.42
CA PHE A 6 0.03 -0.04 -23.38
C PHE A 6 0.93 1.14 -22.93
N GLY A 7 1.92 0.90 -22.06
CA GLY A 7 2.80 1.95 -21.52
C GLY A 7 2.12 2.91 -20.54
N ILE A 8 0.92 2.57 -20.05
CA ILE A 8 0.19 3.37 -19.05
C ILE A 8 0.53 2.84 -17.65
N PRO A 9 1.03 3.69 -16.73
CA PRO A 9 1.31 3.27 -15.37
C PRO A 9 0.02 2.92 -14.62
N ILE A 10 0.03 1.79 -13.93
CA ILE A 10 -1.06 1.38 -13.04
C ILE A 10 -0.63 1.73 -11.62
N LEU A 11 -1.38 2.62 -10.97
CA LEU A 11 -1.06 3.15 -9.65
C LEU A 11 -2.11 2.71 -8.64
N GLY A 12 -1.67 2.19 -7.49
CA GLY A 12 -2.53 1.76 -6.39
C GLY A 12 -2.37 2.69 -5.20
N LEU A 13 -3.49 3.29 -4.76
CA LEU A 13 -3.61 3.96 -3.47
C LEU A 13 -4.37 3.02 -2.52
N VAL A 14 -3.77 2.70 -1.39
CA VAL A 14 -4.34 1.85 -0.34
C VAL A 14 -4.09 2.48 1.04
N ASP A 15 -4.86 2.05 2.02
CA ASP A 15 -4.63 2.40 3.43
C ASP A 15 -3.22 2.00 3.87
N TRP A 16 -2.64 2.75 4.81
CA TRP A 16 -1.37 2.39 5.44
C TRP A 16 -1.63 1.37 6.54
N ASN A 17 -1.87 0.13 6.11
CA ASN A 17 -2.07 -1.02 6.98
C ASN A 17 -1.74 -2.34 6.24
N PRO A 18 -1.57 -3.47 6.98
CA PRO A 18 -1.23 -4.75 6.35
C PRO A 18 -2.26 -5.26 5.33
N ALA A 19 -3.55 -4.95 5.51
CA ALA A 19 -4.60 -5.37 4.58
C ALA A 19 -4.52 -4.60 3.25
N GLY A 20 -4.26 -3.29 3.29
CA GLY A 20 -4.02 -2.45 2.12
C GLY A 20 -2.82 -2.96 1.31
N LEU A 21 -1.73 -3.28 1.99
CA LEU A 21 -0.55 -3.88 1.35
C LEU A 21 -0.87 -5.25 0.73
N ALA A 22 -1.69 -6.08 1.38
CA ALA A 22 -2.12 -7.37 0.83
C ALA A 22 -2.96 -7.21 -0.45
N ILE A 23 -3.85 -6.22 -0.51
CA ILE A 23 -4.60 -5.87 -1.72
C ILE A 23 -3.65 -5.52 -2.85
N LEU A 24 -2.71 -4.61 -2.58
CA LEU A 24 -1.72 -4.17 -3.56
C LEU A 24 -0.88 -5.35 -4.08
N CYS A 25 -0.40 -6.21 -3.18
CA CYS A 25 0.36 -7.41 -3.51
C CYS A 25 -0.46 -8.40 -4.35
N THR A 26 -1.77 -8.51 -4.12
CA THR A 26 -2.65 -9.37 -4.93
C THR A 26 -2.71 -8.89 -6.37
N PHE A 27 -2.81 -7.58 -6.60
CA PHE A 27 -2.73 -7.01 -7.95
C PHE A 27 -1.32 -7.16 -8.55
N LYS A 28 -0.27 -7.00 -7.75
CA LYS A 28 1.13 -7.03 -8.22
C LYS A 28 1.65 -8.43 -8.57
N TYR A 29 1.33 -9.41 -7.74
CA TYR A 29 1.88 -10.77 -7.79
C TYR A 29 0.83 -11.85 -8.13
N GLY A 30 -0.46 -11.49 -8.11
CA GLY A 30 -1.56 -12.43 -8.25
C GLY A 30 -2.01 -13.02 -6.91
N SER A 31 -3.23 -13.55 -6.88
CA SER A 31 -3.80 -14.21 -5.69
C SER A 31 -3.31 -15.64 -5.55
N ILE A 32 -2.80 -16.01 -4.36
CA ILE A 32 -2.39 -17.38 -4.03
C ILE A 32 -3.53 -18.38 -4.26
N GLY A 33 -4.78 -17.99 -3.97
CA GLY A 33 -5.95 -18.85 -4.13
C GLY A 33 -6.25 -19.26 -5.58
N MET A 34 -5.63 -18.58 -6.56
CA MET A 34 -5.77 -18.90 -7.99
C MET A 34 -4.66 -19.84 -8.50
N GLY A 35 -3.70 -20.22 -7.65
CA GLY A 35 -2.63 -21.15 -7.99
C GLY A 35 -1.85 -20.73 -9.23
N LEU A 36 -1.70 -21.66 -10.18
CA LEU A 36 -0.95 -21.42 -11.42
C LEU A 36 -1.59 -20.34 -12.31
N GLU A 37 -2.85 -19.98 -12.16
CA GLU A 37 -3.48 -18.95 -12.98
C GLU A 37 -3.23 -17.53 -12.45
N ALA A 38 -2.73 -17.40 -11.22
CA ALA A 38 -2.56 -16.11 -10.53
C ALA A 38 -1.73 -15.09 -11.34
N PHE A 39 -0.66 -15.55 -11.97
CA PHE A 39 0.24 -14.68 -12.74
C PHE A 39 -0.43 -14.03 -13.96
N ARG A 40 -1.52 -14.61 -14.47
CA ARG A 40 -2.24 -14.08 -15.64
C ARG A 40 -3.03 -12.82 -15.30
N TYR A 41 -3.40 -12.67 -14.03
CA TYR A 41 -4.18 -11.55 -13.51
C TYR A 41 -3.33 -10.53 -12.76
N ALA A 42 -2.04 -10.81 -12.59
CA ALA A 42 -1.08 -9.86 -12.03
C ALA A 42 -0.81 -8.72 -13.01
N CYS A 43 -0.84 -7.49 -12.51
CA CYS A 43 -0.47 -6.28 -13.24
C CYS A 43 0.71 -5.59 -12.56
N ASN A 44 1.50 -4.81 -13.31
CA ASN A 44 2.64 -4.08 -12.75
C ASN A 44 2.19 -2.85 -11.96
N VAL A 45 1.31 -3.03 -10.96
CA VAL A 45 0.84 -1.94 -10.11
C VAL A 45 1.99 -1.37 -9.28
N LYS A 46 2.08 -0.05 -9.26
CA LYS A 46 2.99 0.72 -8.42
C LYS A 46 2.23 1.25 -7.21
N TRP A 47 2.85 1.18 -6.04
CA TRP A 47 2.32 1.75 -4.82
C TRP A 47 2.46 3.26 -4.85
N LEU A 48 1.33 3.96 -4.98
CA LEU A 48 1.28 5.42 -4.95
C LEU A 48 1.37 5.95 -3.51
N GLY A 49 0.69 5.28 -2.59
CA GLY A 49 0.56 5.67 -1.19
C GLY A 49 -0.57 4.88 -0.53
N LEU A 50 -0.90 5.12 0.73
CA LEU A 50 -0.08 5.86 1.70
C LEU A 50 1.16 5.04 2.09
N ARG A 51 2.29 5.72 2.30
CA ARG A 51 3.56 5.14 2.77
C ARG A 51 4.07 5.90 4.00
N LYS A 52 5.10 5.39 4.69
CA LYS A 52 5.62 5.99 5.94
C LYS A 52 5.85 7.50 5.84
N ASP A 53 6.45 7.94 4.73
CA ASP A 53 6.75 9.35 4.46
C ASP A 53 5.49 10.21 4.35
N ASP A 54 4.41 9.65 3.80
CA ASP A 54 3.11 10.33 3.71
C ASP A 54 2.46 10.40 5.09
N ILE A 55 2.59 9.33 5.89
CA ILE A 55 2.08 9.28 7.27
C ILE A 55 2.77 10.32 8.14
N GLU A 56 4.10 10.31 8.19
CA GLU A 56 4.89 11.22 9.03
C GLU A 56 4.65 12.70 8.71
N LYS A 57 4.38 13.03 7.44
CA LYS A 57 4.25 14.43 6.98
C LYS A 57 2.82 14.94 6.99
N LEU A 58 1.83 14.07 6.81
CA LEU A 58 0.46 14.48 6.47
C LEU A 58 -0.60 13.92 7.41
N VAL A 59 -0.32 12.85 8.16
CA VAL A 59 -1.32 12.21 9.00
C VAL A 59 -1.10 12.64 10.45
N PRO A 60 -2.06 13.32 11.09
CA PRO A 60 -1.92 13.70 12.48
C PRO A 60 -2.05 12.46 13.40
N GLU A 61 -1.39 12.49 14.56
CA GLU A 61 -1.28 11.33 15.45
C GLU A 61 -2.65 10.81 15.91
N GLU A 62 -3.62 11.71 16.11
CA GLU A 62 -5.00 11.36 16.48
C GLU A 62 -5.75 10.56 15.42
N SER A 63 -5.30 10.59 14.16
CA SER A 63 -5.86 9.78 13.07
C SER A 63 -5.20 8.40 12.97
N LEU A 64 -4.12 8.14 13.72
CA LEU A 64 -3.47 6.84 13.77
C LEU A 64 -4.24 5.88 14.68
N VAL A 65 -4.73 4.80 14.09
CA VAL A 65 -5.50 3.77 14.79
C VAL A 65 -4.57 2.63 15.20
N PRO A 66 -4.76 1.99 16.36
CA PRO A 66 -4.03 0.77 16.70
C PRO A 66 -4.26 -0.35 15.68
N LEU A 67 -3.25 -1.20 15.51
CA LEU A 67 -3.41 -2.44 14.74
C LEU A 67 -4.42 -3.39 15.41
N LYS A 68 -5.14 -4.14 14.58
CA LYS A 68 -6.05 -5.21 15.01
C LYS A 68 -5.32 -6.54 14.98
N GLN A 69 -5.82 -7.53 15.72
CA GLN A 69 -5.29 -8.90 15.66
C GLN A 69 -5.18 -9.46 14.23
N ARG A 70 -6.15 -9.14 13.38
CA ARG A 70 -6.15 -9.53 11.96
C ARG A 70 -4.99 -8.90 11.19
N ASP A 71 -4.63 -7.66 11.51
CA ASP A 71 -3.54 -6.95 10.83
C ASP A 71 -2.20 -7.64 11.11
N HIS A 72 -1.93 -8.06 12.35
CA HIS A 72 -0.74 -8.84 12.68
C HIS A 72 -0.67 -10.18 11.94
N GLN A 73 -1.80 -10.88 11.80
CA GLN A 73 -1.86 -12.15 11.06
C GLN A 73 -1.50 -11.94 9.58
N ILE A 74 -2.05 -10.89 8.97
CA ILE A 74 -1.75 -10.52 7.57
C ILE A 74 -0.27 -10.10 7.44
N ALA A 75 0.22 -9.26 8.35
CA ALA A 75 1.60 -8.79 8.34
C ALA A 75 2.59 -9.96 8.43
N LYS A 76 2.36 -10.90 9.36
CA LYS A 76 3.17 -12.12 9.48
C LYS A 76 3.18 -12.94 8.20
N SER A 77 2.01 -13.11 7.57
CA SER A 77 1.91 -13.83 6.29
C SER A 77 2.68 -13.12 5.18
N LEU A 78 2.55 -11.80 5.07
CA LEU A 78 3.25 -11.00 4.05
C LEU A 78 4.77 -11.00 4.26
N LEU A 79 5.25 -10.84 5.49
CA LEU A 79 6.68 -10.86 5.82
C LEU A 79 7.34 -12.22 5.53
N SER A 80 6.60 -13.31 5.63
CA SER A 80 7.08 -14.65 5.25
C SER A 80 7.21 -14.87 3.74
N SER A 81 6.70 -13.95 2.91
CA SER A 81 6.69 -14.08 1.46
C SER A 81 8.07 -13.74 0.85
N GLU A 82 8.66 -14.70 0.14
CA GLU A 82 9.95 -14.52 -0.56
C GLU A 82 9.86 -13.53 -1.72
N VAL A 83 8.67 -13.36 -2.31
CA VAL A 83 8.46 -12.46 -3.46
C VAL A 83 8.20 -11.01 -3.06
N LEU A 84 8.00 -10.73 -1.76
CA LEU A 84 7.76 -9.38 -1.29
C LEU A 84 9.07 -8.57 -1.32
N GLN A 85 9.05 -7.42 -1.99
CA GLN A 85 10.21 -6.53 -2.12
C GLN A 85 10.62 -5.92 -0.78
N ASP A 86 11.91 -5.64 -0.59
CA ASP A 86 12.46 -5.19 0.69
C ASP A 86 11.86 -3.87 1.17
N ASN A 87 11.65 -2.91 0.27
CA ASN A 87 10.97 -1.65 0.60
C ASN A 87 9.52 -1.85 1.08
N TYR A 88 8.82 -2.90 0.64
CA TYR A 88 7.48 -3.22 1.13
C TYR A 88 7.54 -3.90 2.51
N LYS A 89 8.57 -4.73 2.73
CA LYS A 89 8.84 -5.34 4.05
C LYS A 89 9.18 -4.28 5.09
N GLU A 90 9.98 -3.28 4.72
CA GLU A 90 10.33 -2.15 5.59
C GLU A 90 9.08 -1.35 6.02
N GLU A 91 8.22 -0.98 5.06
CA GLU A 91 6.95 -0.30 5.34
C GLU A 91 6.07 -1.13 6.29
N LEU A 92 5.94 -2.43 6.02
CA LEU A 92 5.13 -3.34 6.83
C LEU A 92 5.72 -3.55 8.23
N ALA A 93 7.04 -3.64 8.35
CA ALA A 93 7.73 -3.75 9.63
C ALA A 93 7.49 -2.50 10.49
N LEU A 94 7.52 -1.31 9.89
CA LEU A 94 7.22 -0.06 10.58
C LEU A 94 5.77 0.02 11.09
N MET A 95 4.80 -0.50 10.32
CA MET A 95 3.41 -0.60 10.79
C MET A 95 3.34 -1.45 12.06
N VAL A 96 4.00 -2.62 12.05
CA VAL A 96 3.99 -3.57 13.17
C VAL A 96 4.76 -3.02 14.37
N GLU A 97 5.97 -2.48 14.18
CA GLU A 97 6.80 -1.93 15.25
C GLU A 97 6.10 -0.78 15.99
N ASN A 98 5.45 0.11 15.25
CA ASN A 98 4.73 1.23 15.84
C ASN A 98 3.35 0.86 16.37
N GLU A 99 2.83 -0.34 16.09
CA GLU A 99 1.48 -0.78 16.45
C GLU A 99 0.38 0.17 15.93
N ARG A 100 0.62 0.83 14.79
CA ARG A 100 -0.29 1.83 14.18
C ARG A 100 -0.65 1.51 12.74
N ARG A 101 -1.82 2.00 12.33
CA ARG A 101 -2.33 2.05 10.96
C ARG A 101 -3.03 3.38 10.68
N ALA A 102 -3.15 3.74 9.41
CA ALA A 102 -3.93 4.89 8.97
C ALA A 102 -4.83 4.51 7.79
N GLU A 103 -6.06 5.01 7.80
CA GLU A 103 -6.96 4.94 6.63
C GLU A 103 -6.66 6.12 5.69
N ILE A 104 -6.94 5.99 4.39
CA ILE A 104 -6.76 7.08 3.42
C ILE A 104 -7.52 8.35 3.84
N GLU A 105 -8.67 8.20 4.48
CA GLU A 105 -9.51 9.28 4.99
C GLU A 105 -8.80 10.16 6.02
N ALA A 106 -7.69 9.70 6.63
CA ALA A 106 -6.87 10.54 7.51
C ALA A 106 -6.35 11.80 6.79
N LEU A 107 -6.19 11.75 5.47
CA LEU A 107 -5.81 12.91 4.65
C LEU A 107 -6.90 14.01 4.64
N TYR A 108 -8.16 13.69 4.94
CA TYR A 108 -9.24 14.69 5.01
C TYR A 108 -9.10 15.66 6.17
N PHE A 109 -8.16 15.42 7.09
CA PHE A 109 -7.73 16.42 8.07
C PHE A 109 -7.34 17.75 7.41
N HIS A 110 -6.77 17.71 6.20
CA HIS A 110 -6.38 18.89 5.43
C HIS A 110 -7.50 19.47 4.54
N GLY A 111 -8.72 18.93 4.64
CA GLY A 111 -9.87 19.27 3.80
C GLY A 111 -10.22 18.18 2.78
N TYR A 112 -11.50 18.12 2.38
CA TYR A 112 -12.01 17.06 1.49
C TYR A 112 -11.41 17.08 0.07
N ASP A 113 -10.91 18.24 -0.39
CA ASP A 113 -10.24 18.39 -1.68
C ASP A 113 -8.75 17.98 -1.63
N PHE A 114 -8.21 17.74 -0.44
CA PHE A 114 -6.78 17.46 -0.27
C PHE A 114 -6.34 16.15 -0.92
N LEU A 115 -7.19 15.11 -0.90
CA LEU A 115 -6.86 13.82 -1.54
C LEU A 115 -6.56 14.00 -3.03
N GLY A 116 -7.32 14.84 -3.74
CA GLY A 116 -7.06 15.15 -5.14
C GLY A 116 -5.70 15.85 -5.36
N LYS A 117 -5.36 16.81 -4.49
CA LYS A 117 -4.06 17.50 -4.50
C LYS A 117 -2.90 16.54 -4.21
N PHE A 118 -3.08 15.64 -3.24
CA PHE A 118 -2.12 14.60 -2.89
C PHE A 118 -1.84 13.68 -4.09
N LEU A 119 -2.90 13.14 -4.71
CA LEU A 119 -2.79 12.29 -5.89
C LEU A 119 -2.06 12.99 -7.04
N ALA A 120 -2.48 14.20 -7.39
CA ALA A 120 -1.86 14.98 -8.47
C ALA A 120 -0.36 15.21 -8.21
N ARG A 121 0.01 15.59 -6.98
CA ARG A 121 1.40 15.81 -6.59
C ARG A 121 2.24 14.53 -6.74
N LYS A 122 1.78 13.41 -6.17
CA LYS A 122 2.50 12.12 -6.20
C LYS A 122 2.70 11.62 -7.63
N ILE A 123 1.66 11.73 -8.47
CA ILE A 123 1.72 11.32 -9.88
C ILE A 123 2.70 12.20 -10.67
N VAL A 124 2.59 13.53 -10.56
CA VAL A 124 3.46 14.48 -11.30
C VAL A 124 4.92 14.35 -10.88
N GLN A 125 5.18 14.09 -9.60
CA GLN A 125 6.54 13.89 -9.07
C GLN A 125 7.08 12.48 -9.31
N MET A 126 6.29 11.57 -9.90
CA MET A 126 6.63 10.15 -10.04
C MET A 126 6.99 9.49 -8.70
N ASP A 127 6.34 9.93 -7.62
CA ASP A 127 6.61 9.45 -6.27
C ASP A 127 5.74 8.21 -5.96
N TYR A 128 6.16 7.07 -6.52
CA TYR A 128 5.54 5.76 -6.34
C TYR A 128 6.58 4.63 -6.55
N ILE A 129 6.31 3.43 -6.01
CA ILE A 129 7.26 2.28 -6.02
C ILE A 129 6.67 1.00 -6.62
#